data_AF-A0A3S5JSM3-F1
#
_entry.id   AF-A0A3S5JSM3-F1
#
_cell.length_a   1.000
_cell.length_b   1.000
_cell.length_c   1.000
_cell.angle_alpha   90.00
_cell.angle_beta   90.00
_cell.angle_gamma   90.00
#
_symmetry.space_group_name_H-M   'P 1'
#
loop_
_entity.id
_entity.type
_entity.pdbx_description
1 polymer ?
#
loop_
_entity_poly.entity_id
_entity_poly.type
_entity_poly.pdbx_seq_one_letter_code
_entity_poly.pdbx_strand_id
1 'polypeptide(L)'
;MVNTELRPVKEEEIPTLTEFEDGHEKNGIRVLADGREATCFVASGSWSSQKIVVLYDDEDDPQMAFATKYYMFNEPGKMAWGHQGEVMEMFHLE
;
A
#
# COMPACT_ATOMS: atom_id res chain seq x y z
N MET A 1 5.58 26.08 -12.06
CA MET A 1 5.42 25.24 -10.86
C MET A 1 4.10 24.52 -11.06
N VAL A 2 4.14 23.23 -11.40
CA VAL A 2 2.92 22.43 -11.53
C VAL A 2 2.51 22.09 -10.11
N ASN A 3 1.34 22.55 -9.67
CA ASN A 3 0.73 22.06 -8.44
C ASN A 3 0.26 20.65 -8.77
N THR A 4 1.10 19.64 -8.55
CA THR A 4 0.66 18.26 -8.66
C THR A 4 -0.14 17.99 -7.39
N GLU A 5 -1.45 18.20 -7.45
CA GLU A 5 -2.35 17.79 -6.37
C GLU A 5 -2.28 16.26 -6.30
N LEU A 6 -1.63 15.74 -5.26
CA LEU A 6 -1.52 14.31 -5.01
C LEU A 6 -2.93 13.75 -4.81
N ARG A 7 -3.32 12.76 -5.62
CA ARG A 7 -4.64 12.15 -5.56
C ARG A 7 -4.69 11.13 -4.42
N PRO A 8 -5.57 11.26 -3.43
CA PRO A 8 -5.64 10.31 -2.31
C PRO A 8 -6.10 8.92 -2.76
N VAL A 9 -5.46 7.87 -2.25
CA VAL A 9 -5.83 6.47 -2.51
C VAL A 9 -7.09 6.10 -1.75
N LYS A 10 -8.00 5.37 -2.39
CA LYS A 10 -9.14 4.72 -1.73
C LYS A 10 -8.96 3.21 -1.69
N GLU A 11 -9.53 2.55 -0.70
CA GLU A 11 -9.38 1.10 -0.51
C GLU A 11 -9.84 0.29 -1.72
N GLU A 12 -10.96 0.69 -2.34
CA GLU A 12 -11.52 0.02 -3.51
C GLU A 12 -10.63 0.06 -4.76
N GLU A 13 -9.61 0.93 -4.77
CA GLU A 13 -8.64 1.05 -5.86
C GLU A 13 -7.47 0.09 -5.69
N ILE A 14 -7.30 -0.50 -4.49
CA ILE A 14 -6.16 -1.37 -4.18
C ILE A 14 -6.46 -2.78 -4.71
N PRO A 15 -5.67 -3.29 -5.66
CA PRO A 15 -5.91 -4.61 -6.22
C PRO A 15 -5.64 -5.69 -5.18
N THR A 16 -6.49 -6.71 -5.18
CA THR A 16 -6.23 -7.96 -4.44
C THR A 16 -5.50 -8.93 -5.35
N LEU A 17 -4.32 -9.37 -4.94
CA LEU A 17 -3.47 -10.32 -5.65
C LEU A 17 -3.37 -11.63 -4.87
N THR A 18 -3.32 -12.74 -5.57
CA THR A 18 -3.16 -14.07 -4.95
C THR A 18 -1.72 -14.31 -4.56
N GLU A 19 -1.42 -14.72 -3.31
CA GLU A 19 -0.03 -14.93 -2.79
C GLU A 19 0.86 -15.89 -3.62
N PHE A 20 0.28 -16.60 -4.60
CA PHE A 20 0.97 -17.56 -5.47
C PHE A 20 1.26 -17.02 -6.88
N GLU A 21 0.86 -15.78 -7.20
CA GLU A 21 1.15 -15.15 -8.48
C GLU A 21 2.48 -14.40 -8.44
N ASP A 22 3.38 -14.70 -9.37
CA ASP A 22 4.59 -13.92 -9.56
C ASP A 22 4.27 -12.50 -10.06
N GLY A 23 5.13 -11.52 -9.75
CA GLY A 23 5.04 -10.17 -10.31
C GLY A 23 4.13 -9.21 -9.55
N HIS A 24 3.94 -9.41 -8.24
CA HIS A 24 3.16 -8.50 -7.38
C HIS A 24 3.60 -7.04 -7.50
N GLU A 25 4.89 -6.78 -7.70
CA GLU A 25 5.47 -5.46 -7.89
C GLU A 25 4.96 -4.74 -9.16
N LYS A 26 4.47 -5.49 -10.15
CA LYS A 26 3.94 -4.97 -11.43
C LYS A 26 2.42 -4.85 -11.45
N ASN A 27 1.73 -5.56 -10.55
CA ASN A 27 0.28 -5.68 -10.54
C ASN A 27 -0.40 -4.88 -9.41
N GLY A 28 0.38 -4.31 -8.50
CA GLY A 28 -0.11 -3.35 -7.51
C GLY A 28 -0.25 -1.93 -8.07
N ILE A 29 -0.87 -1.04 -7.28
CA ILE A 29 -0.94 0.38 -7.61
C ILE A 29 0.33 1.10 -7.15
N ARG A 30 0.77 2.09 -7.93
CA ARG A 30 1.91 2.95 -7.59
C ARG A 30 1.46 4.06 -6.65
N VAL A 31 2.13 4.18 -5.52
CA VAL A 31 1.75 5.10 -4.45
C VAL A 31 2.95 5.84 -3.87
N LEU A 32 2.67 6.98 -3.28
CA LEU A 32 3.52 7.67 -2.32
C LEU A 32 2.97 7.35 -0.91
N ALA A 33 3.65 6.47 -0.19
CA ALA A 33 3.32 6.02 1.16
C ALA A 33 4.22 6.74 2.19
N ASP A 34 3.65 7.61 3.03
CA ASP A 34 4.38 8.50 3.95
C ASP A 34 5.54 9.26 3.27
N GLY A 35 5.31 9.70 2.02
CA GLY A 35 6.32 10.40 1.21
C GLY A 35 7.33 9.49 0.49
N ARG A 36 7.15 8.16 0.56
CA ARG A 36 8.04 7.18 -0.08
C ARG A 36 7.37 6.48 -1.24
N GLU A 37 8.06 6.36 -2.37
CA GLU A 37 7.54 5.63 -3.53
C GLU A 37 7.44 4.13 -3.23
N ALA A 38 6.31 3.54 -3.59
CA ALA A 38 6.01 2.15 -3.32
C ALA A 38 4.98 1.59 -4.31
N THR A 39 4.91 0.26 -4.35
CA THR A 39 3.78 -0.49 -4.91
C THR A 39 2.89 -1.02 -3.78
N CYS A 40 1.58 -0.79 -3.86
CA CYS A 40 0.59 -1.24 -2.87
C CYS A 40 -0.41 -2.23 -3.46
N PHE A 41 -0.73 -3.28 -2.71
CA PHE A 41 -1.74 -4.29 -3.05
C PHE A 41 -2.24 -5.02 -1.79
N VAL A 42 -3.37 -5.72 -1.90
CA VAL A 42 -3.84 -6.67 -0.88
C VAL A 42 -3.40 -8.08 -1.28
N ALA A 43 -2.58 -8.71 -0.47
CA ALA A 43 -2.23 -10.11 -0.65
C ALA A 43 -3.31 -11.01 -0.04
N SER A 44 -3.83 -11.97 -0.81
CA SER A 44 -4.81 -12.96 -0.38
C SER A 44 -4.30 -14.37 -0.65
N GLY A 45 -4.12 -15.18 0.39
CA GLY A 45 -3.77 -16.59 0.25
C GLY A 45 -4.98 -17.48 0.50
N SER A 46 -4.96 -18.69 -0.07
CA SER A 46 -6.05 -19.66 0.13
C SER A 46 -6.16 -20.15 1.59
N TRP A 47 -5.11 -20.01 2.37
CA TRP A 47 -5.01 -20.45 3.77
C TRP A 47 -4.54 -19.34 4.73
N SER A 48 -4.33 -18.12 4.24
CA SER A 48 -3.89 -16.96 5.02
C SER A 48 -4.97 -15.87 5.01
N SER A 49 -5.02 -15.06 6.07
CA SER A 49 -5.89 -13.89 6.07
C SER A 49 -5.34 -12.81 5.13
N GLN A 50 -6.23 -12.06 4.48
CA GLN A 50 -5.84 -10.93 3.66
C GLN A 50 -4.97 -9.94 4.46
N LYS A 51 -3.95 -9.41 3.80
CA LYS A 51 -3.07 -8.37 4.34
C LYS A 51 -2.79 -7.33 3.28
N ILE A 52 -2.78 -6.07 3.65
CA ILE A 52 -2.25 -5.03 2.78
C ILE A 52 -0.73 -5.11 2.80
N VAL A 53 -0.11 -4.89 1.64
CA VAL A 53 1.33 -4.91 1.42
C VAL A 53 1.72 -3.63 0.72
N VAL A 54 2.75 -2.97 1.24
CA VAL A 54 3.41 -1.81 0.65
C VAL A 54 4.86 -2.21 0.45
N LEU A 55 5.28 -2.34 -0.82
CA LEU A 55 6.65 -2.64 -1.23
C LEU A 55 7.33 -1.33 -1.61
N TYR A 56 8.30 -0.89 -0.83
CA TYR A 56 9.03 0.35 -1.10
C TYR A 56 10.07 0.14 -2.20
N ASP A 57 10.29 1.17 -3.02
CA ASP A 57 11.24 1.10 -4.14
C ASP A 57 12.71 1.21 -3.72
N ASP A 58 12.96 1.63 -2.48
CA ASP A 58 14.31 1.83 -1.95
C ASP A 58 14.96 0.46 -1.62
N GLU A 59 15.85 0.01 -2.51
CA GLU A 59 16.59 -1.26 -2.36
C GLU A 59 17.57 -1.25 -1.17
N ASP A 60 17.95 -0.07 -0.66
CA ASP A 60 18.90 0.08 0.45
C ASP A 60 18.22 0.19 1.83
N ASP A 61 16.87 0.28 1.89
CA ASP A 61 16.14 0.31 3.17
C ASP A 61 16.03 -1.12 3.76
N PRO A 62 16.53 -1.37 4.99
CA PRO A 62 16.32 -2.65 5.69
C PRO A 62 14.84 -3.04 5.88
N GLN A 63 13.92 -2.09 5.69
CA GLN A 63 12.47 -2.26 5.75
C GLN A 63 11.85 -2.09 4.35
N MET A 64 12.35 -2.87 3.37
CA MET A 64 11.89 -2.92 1.98
C MET A 64 10.37 -3.15 1.80
N ALA A 65 9.69 -3.66 2.83
CA ALA A 65 8.26 -3.92 2.78
C ALA A 65 7.57 -3.69 4.13
N PHE A 66 6.37 -3.14 4.07
CA PHE A 66 5.40 -3.11 5.14
C PHE A 66 4.23 -4.03 4.80
N ALA A 67 3.77 -4.84 5.76
CA ALA A 67 2.57 -5.66 5.59
C ALA A 67 1.80 -5.82 6.89
N THR A 68 0.48 -5.73 6.82
CA THR A 68 -0.39 -5.93 7.99
C THR A 68 -1.77 -6.44 7.59
N LYS A 69 -2.38 -7.25 8.46
CA LYS A 69 -3.79 -7.65 8.37
C LYS A 69 -4.71 -6.70 9.13
N TYR A 70 -4.13 -5.79 9.90
CA TYR A 70 -4.85 -4.81 10.71
C TYR A 70 -4.70 -3.45 10.03
N TYR A 71 -5.55 -3.19 9.04
CA TYR A 71 -5.62 -1.92 8.35
C TYR A 71 -7.07 -1.48 8.15
N MET A 72 -7.28 -0.18 7.95
CA MET A 72 -8.60 0.41 7.66
C MET A 72 -8.44 1.75 6.95
N PHE A 73 -9.18 1.97 5.87
CA PHE A 73 -9.28 3.27 5.21
C PHE A 73 -10.54 4.00 5.68
N ASN A 74 -10.40 4.83 6.72
CA ASN A 74 -11.52 5.62 7.24
C ASN A 74 -11.82 6.86 6.38
N GLU A 75 -10.79 7.38 5.71
CA GLU A 75 -10.90 8.50 4.78
C GLU A 75 -9.90 8.32 3.62
N PRO A 76 -10.19 8.85 2.41
CA PRO A 76 -9.29 8.74 1.28
C PRO A 76 -7.89 9.26 1.61
N GLY A 77 -6.88 8.46 1.25
CA GLY A 77 -5.47 8.78 1.40
C GLY A 77 -4.90 8.54 2.79
N LYS A 78 -5.67 7.97 3.72
CA LYS A 78 -5.17 7.61 5.06
C LYS A 78 -5.55 6.19 5.42
N MET A 79 -4.52 5.35 5.51
CA MET A 79 -4.64 3.99 5.99
C MET A 79 -4.28 3.95 7.47
N ALA A 80 -5.26 3.78 8.34
CA ALA A 80 -4.99 3.42 9.72
C ALA A 80 -4.46 1.99 9.77
N TRP A 81 -3.49 1.70 10.65
CA TRP A 81 -2.96 0.35 10.79
C TRP A 81 -2.58 0.00 12.23
N GLY A 82 -2.43 -1.29 12.49
CA GLY A 82 -2.04 -1.78 13.81
C GLY A 82 -3.13 -1.57 14.87
N HIS A 83 -2.70 -1.23 16.08
CA HIS A 83 -3.58 -1.10 17.25
C HIS A 83 -3.29 0.14 18.10
N GLN A 84 -2.35 1.00 17.71
CA GLN A 84 -1.92 2.17 18.49
C GLN A 84 -2.31 3.50 17.83
N GLY A 85 -3.17 3.47 16.82
CA GLY A 85 -3.67 4.66 16.13
C GLY A 85 -2.72 5.19 15.05
N GLU A 86 -1.81 4.35 14.58
CA GLU A 86 -0.90 4.67 13.47
C GLU A 86 -1.68 4.91 12.17
N VAL A 87 -1.21 5.85 11.36
CA VAL A 87 -1.79 6.20 10.06
C VAL A 87 -0.66 6.35 9.07
N MET A 88 -0.84 5.75 7.89
CA MET A 88 0.01 5.92 6.73
C MET A 88 -0.72 6.78 5.70
N GLU A 89 -0.09 7.86 5.27
CA GLU A 89 -0.59 8.71 4.18
C GLU A 89 -0.30 8.06 2.83
N MET A 90 -1.32 7.97 1.97
CA MET A 90 -1.30 7.17 0.75
C MET A 90 -1.84 7.99 -0.43
N PHE A 91 -0.97 8.33 -1.38
CA PHE A 91 -1.38 9.05 -2.59
C PHE A 91 -0.98 8.29 -3.84
N HIS A 92 -1.73 8.44 -4.93
CA HIS A 92 -1.34 7.87 -6.22
C HIS A 92 -0.08 8.55 -6.73
N LEU A 93 0.85 7.74 -7.24
CA LEU A 93 2.04 8.18 -7.96
C LEU A 93 1.74 7.99 -9.46
N GLU A 94 1.29 9.07 -10.11
CA GLU A 94 0.95 9.10 -11.55
C GLU A 94 2.19 9.21 -12.45
#